data_AF-A0A7W8S8X4-F1
#
_entry.id   AF-A0A7W8S8X4-F1
#
_cell.length_a   1.000
_cell.length_b   1.000
_cell.length_c   1.000
_cell.angle_alpha   90.00
_cell.angle_beta   90.00
_cell.angle_gamma   90.00
#
_symmetry.space_group_name_H-M   'P 1'
#
loop_
_entity.id
_entity.type
_entity.pdbx_description
1 polymer ?
#
loop_
_entity_poly.entity_id
_entity_poly.type
_entity_poly.pdbx_seq_one_letter_code
_entity_poly.pdbx_strand_id
1 'polypeptide(L)'
;MELKIQKWGNSAAVRLPAVLLEQIHASVGSSLNADVRPEGVLLTPARRKYSLDELVAQCDPKAPPPADLDVWSEVKPAGREAW
;
A
#
# COMPACT_ATOMS: atom_id res chain seq x y z
N MET A 1 -21.03 -5.36 -17.40
CA MET A 1 -20.49 -6.67 -16.97
C MET A 1 -21.35 -7.15 -15.82
N GLU A 2 -21.88 -8.36 -15.90
CA GLU A 2 -22.65 -8.99 -14.84
C GLU A 2 -21.79 -10.06 -14.16
N LEU A 3 -21.78 -10.08 -12.82
CA LEU A 3 -21.03 -11.06 -12.03
C LEU A 3 -22.02 -11.89 -11.20
N LYS A 4 -21.77 -13.19 -11.11
CA LYS A 4 -22.61 -14.09 -10.32
C LYS A 4 -22.06 -14.24 -8.90
N ILE A 5 -22.98 -14.23 -7.94
CA ILE A 5 -22.69 -14.60 -6.55
C ILE A 5 -22.72 -16.12 -6.45
N GLN A 6 -21.70 -16.70 -5.82
CA GLN A 6 -21.55 -18.15 -5.65
C GLN A 6 -21.27 -18.48 -4.17
N LYS A 7 -21.66 -19.67 -3.74
CA LYS A 7 -21.37 -20.14 -2.38
C LYS A 7 -19.94 -20.69 -2.30
N TRP A 8 -19.12 -20.14 -1.42
CA TRP A 8 -17.80 -20.63 -1.04
C TRP A 8 -17.81 -20.97 0.46
N GLY A 9 -17.86 -22.25 0.79
CA GLY A 9 -18.01 -22.70 2.17
C GLY A 9 -19.32 -22.19 2.78
N ASN A 10 -19.21 -21.42 3.87
CA ASN A 10 -20.36 -20.83 4.57
C ASN A 10 -20.70 -19.40 4.10
N SER A 11 -20.01 -18.88 3.08
CA SER A 11 -20.18 -17.49 2.63
C SER A 11 -20.53 -17.41 1.16
N ALA A 12 -21.11 -16.28 0.77
CA ALA A 12 -21.34 -15.91 -0.61
C ALA A 12 -20.17 -15.05 -1.12
N ALA A 13 -19.72 -15.30 -2.34
CA ALA A 13 -18.59 -14.62 -2.95
C ALA A 13 -18.84 -14.33 -4.42
N VAL A 14 -18.17 -13.29 -4.93
CA VAL A 14 -18.16 -12.93 -6.35
C VAL A 14 -16.75 -13.15 -6.88
N ARG A 15 -16.62 -13.80 -8.04
CA ARG A 15 -15.33 -13.89 -8.72
C ARG A 15 -15.02 -12.57 -9.40
N LEU A 16 -13.88 -11.98 -9.06
CA LEU A 16 -13.34 -10.80 -9.73
C LEU A 16 -12.40 -11.26 -10.86
N PRO A 17 -12.72 -11.02 -12.14
CA PRO A 17 -11.81 -11.30 -13.25
C PRO A 17 -10.50 -10.52 -13.11
N ALA A 18 -9.41 -11.04 -13.70
CA ALA A 18 -8.09 -10.39 -13.66
C ALA A 18 -8.12 -8.94 -14.15
N VAL A 19 -8.89 -8.66 -15.21
CA VAL A 19 -9.08 -7.31 -15.76
C VAL A 19 -9.66 -6.35 -14.73
N LEU A 20 -10.59 -6.79 -13.87
CA LEU A 20 -11.13 -5.94 -12.79
C LEU A 20 -10.07 -5.67 -11.71
N LEU A 21 -9.27 -6.67 -11.36
CA LEU A 21 -8.19 -6.51 -10.39
C LEU A 21 -7.16 -5.49 -10.88
N GLU A 22 -6.77 -5.56 -12.15
CA GLU A 22 -5.86 -4.59 -12.78
C GLU A 22 -6.43 -3.16 -12.75
N GLN A 23 -7.71 -3.00 -13.10
CA GLN A 23 -8.37 -1.68 -13.13
C GLN A 23 -8.44 -1.02 -11.75
N ILE A 24 -8.57 -1.82 -10.67
CA ILE A 24 -8.58 -1.30 -9.30
C ILE A 24 -7.20 -1.32 -8.65
N HIS A 25 -6.14 -1.70 -9.37
CA HIS A 25 -4.78 -1.86 -8.85
C HIS A 25 -4.71 -2.79 -7.62
N ALA A 26 -5.41 -3.92 -7.68
CA ALA A 26 -5.39 -4.97 -6.67
C ALA A 26 -4.76 -6.26 -7.23
N SER A 27 -4.36 -7.14 -6.33
CA SER A 27 -3.79 -8.45 -6.66
C SER A 27 -4.41 -9.55 -5.80
N VAL A 28 -4.28 -10.81 -6.23
CA VAL A 28 -4.65 -11.95 -5.37
C VAL A 28 -3.83 -11.88 -4.08
N GLY A 29 -4.50 -12.06 -2.93
CA GLY A 29 -3.91 -11.94 -1.60
C GLY A 29 -3.94 -10.53 -1.01
N SER A 30 -4.30 -9.50 -1.80
CA SER A 30 -4.53 -8.15 -1.27
C SER A 30 -5.90 -8.03 -0.58
N SER A 31 -6.03 -7.03 0.29
CA SER A 31 -7.28 -6.73 1.00
C SER A 31 -8.07 -5.64 0.30
N LEU A 32 -9.40 -5.73 0.35
CA LEU A 32 -10.33 -4.70 -0.10
C LEU A 32 -11.17 -4.20 1.08
N ASN A 33 -11.44 -2.91 1.12
CA ASN A 33 -12.49 -2.33 1.97
C ASN A 33 -13.82 -2.50 1.26
N ALA A 34 -14.87 -2.81 2.02
CA ALA A 34 -16.24 -2.94 1.53
C ALA A 34 -17.16 -1.96 2.26
N ASP A 35 -17.71 -1.01 1.51
CA ASP A 35 -18.66 -0.03 2.03
C ASP A 35 -20.04 -0.28 1.42
N VAL A 36 -21.06 -0.45 2.26
CA VAL A 36 -22.45 -0.57 1.81
C VAL A 36 -23.02 0.81 1.55
N ARG A 37 -23.55 1.01 0.34
CA ARG A 37 -24.17 2.25 -0.14
C ARG A 37 -25.59 1.95 -0.65
N PRO A 38 -26.46 2.95 -0.82
CA PRO A 38 -27.82 2.75 -1.35
C PRO A 38 -27.86 2.01 -2.69
N GLU A 39 -26.87 2.23 -3.54
CA GLU A 39 -26.73 1.64 -4.88
C GLU A 39 -26.03 0.27 -4.90
N GLY A 40 -25.50 -0.20 -3.76
CA GLY A 40 -24.81 -1.49 -3.68
C GLY A 40 -23.57 -1.47 -2.78
N VAL A 41 -22.63 -2.38 -3.03
CA VAL A 41 -21.38 -2.47 -2.27
C VAL A 41 -20.25 -1.86 -3.07
N LEU A 42 -19.60 -0.83 -2.53
CA LEU A 42 -18.37 -0.30 -3.10
C LEU A 42 -17.17 -1.07 -2.53
N LEU A 43 -16.36 -1.64 -3.42
CA LEU A 43 -15.09 -2.26 -3.07
C LEU A 43 -13.94 -1.33 -3.46
N THR A 44 -13.03 -1.06 -2.53
CA THR A 44 -11.82 -0.27 -2.79
C THR A 44 -10.58 -0.97 -2.24
N PRO A 45 -9.39 -0.81 -2.86
CA PRO A 45 -8.15 -1.35 -2.29
C PRO A 45 -7.94 -0.87 -0.85
N ALA A 46 -7.72 -1.81 0.07
CA ALA A 46 -7.36 -1.51 1.44
C ALA A 46 -5.90 -1.07 1.51
N ARG A 47 -5.65 0.19 1.12
CA ARG A 47 -4.32 0.80 1.25
C ARG A 47 -4.09 1.17 2.70
N ARG A 48 -2.93 0.82 3.23
CA ARG A 48 -2.46 1.41 4.49
C ARG A 48 -2.34 2.91 4.28
N LYS A 49 -3.14 3.67 5.02
CA LYS A 49 -2.99 5.10 5.14
C LYS A 49 -2.00 5.33 6.27
N TYR A 50 -0.93 6.02 5.97
CA TYR A 50 0.01 6.51 6.97
C TYR A 50 -0.23 8.01 7.11
N SER A 51 -0.31 8.51 8.34
CA SER A 51 -0.16 9.94 8.59
C SER A 51 1.29 10.28 8.88
N LEU A 52 1.70 11.51 8.56
CA LEU A 52 3.03 12.00 8.90
C LEU A 52 3.27 11.89 10.42
N ASP A 53 2.28 12.27 11.22
CA ASP A 53 2.35 12.22 12.68
C ASP A 53 2.59 10.79 13.20
N GLU A 54 1.87 9.79 12.68
CA GLU A 54 2.09 8.37 13.05
C GLU A 54 3.48 7.87 12.67
N LEU A 55 4.01 8.30 11.52
CA LEU A 55 5.35 7.91 11.08
C LEU A 55 6.42 8.56 11.94
N VAL A 56 6.29 9.85 12.23
CA VAL A 56 7.23 10.59 13.07
C VAL A 56 7.20 10.09 14.51
N ALA A 57 6.03 9.71 15.03
CA ALA A 57 5.92 9.13 16.38
C ALA A 57 6.65 7.78 16.54
N GLN A 58 6.94 7.07 15.44
CA GLN A 58 7.72 5.83 15.45
C GLN A 58 9.23 6.07 15.42
N CYS A 59 9.69 7.29 15.15
CA CYS A 59 11.10 7.62 15.16
C CYS A 59 11.60 7.82 16.60
N ASP A 60 12.76 7.26 16.93
CA ASP A 60 13.46 7.60 18.17
C ASP A 60 14.28 8.88 17.96
N PRO A 61 13.91 10.01 18.61
CA PRO A 61 14.66 11.27 18.47
C PRO A 61 16.07 11.21 19.08
N LYS A 62 16.40 10.15 19.83
CA LYS A 62 17.73 9.91 20.39
C LYS A 62 18.50 8.83 19.65
N ALA A 63 17.95 8.31 18.53
CA ALA A 63 18.66 7.34 17.72
C ALA A 63 20.02 7.91 17.29
N PRO A 64 21.12 7.16 17.46
CA PRO A 64 22.40 7.59 16.97
C PRO A 64 22.38 7.67 15.43
N PRO A 65 23.21 8.53 14.82
CA PRO A 65 23.42 8.51 13.38
C PRO A 65 23.80 7.09 12.90
N PRO A 66 23.39 6.69 11.68
CA PRO A 66 23.81 5.42 11.09
C PRO A 66 25.34 5.30 11.07
N ALA A 67 25.87 4.13 11.38
CA ALA A 67 27.32 3.89 11.45
C ALA A 67 28.03 4.09 10.08
N ASP A 68 27.28 4.00 8.99
CA ASP A 68 27.74 4.23 7.62
C ASP A 68 27.51 5.66 7.13
N LEU A 69 26.98 6.56 7.98
CA LEU A 69 26.75 7.95 7.59
C LEU A 69 28.08 8.67 7.27
N ASP A 70 29.14 8.35 8.01
CA ASP A 70 30.48 8.92 7.79
C ASP A 70 31.04 8.56 6.40
N VAL A 71 30.61 7.42 5.83
CA VAL A 71 31.02 6.97 4.48
C VAL A 71 30.63 8.00 3.43
N TRP A 72 29.47 8.67 3.58
CA TRP A 72 29.01 9.70 2.66
C TRP A 72 29.95 10.91 2.58
N SER A 73 30.64 11.22 3.68
CA SER A 73 31.62 12.31 3.72
C SER A 73 32.91 11.97 2.98
N GLU A 74 33.18 10.68 2.77
CA GLU A 74 34.37 10.19 2.06
C GLU A 74 34.09 9.83 0.59
N VAL A 75 32.83 9.89 0.16
CA VAL A 75 32.47 9.63 -1.25
C VAL A 75 33.02 10.76 -2.12
N LYS A 76 33.85 10.40 -3.10
CA LYS A 76 34.33 11.33 -4.12
C LYS A 76 33.17 11.75 -5.03
N PRO A 77 33.12 13.03 -5.45
CA PRO A 77 32.12 13.49 -6.43
C PRO A 77 32.08 12.57 -7.64
N ALA A 78 30.91 12.05 -7.97
CA ALA A 78 30.70 11.20 -9.14
C ALA A 78 30.30 12.00 -10.40
N GLY A 79 30.18 13.33 -10.27
CA GLY A 79 29.71 14.25 -11.31
C GLY A 79 30.24 15.68 -11.15
N ARG A 80 29.44 16.67 -11.56
CA ARG A 80 29.78 18.10 -11.45
C ARG A 80 29.23 18.73 -10.16
N GLU A 81 29.35 18.01 -9.05
CA GLU A 81 28.95 18.52 -7.75
C GLU A 81 29.95 19.61 -7.34
N ALA A 82 29.53 20.87 -7.45
CA ALA A 82 30.29 22.00 -6.95
C ALA A 82 30.05 22.09 -5.43
N TRP A 83 31.13 22.11 -4.67
CA TRP A 83 31.12 22.41 -3.24
C TRP A 83 30.99 23.91 -2.99
#